data_AF-A0A2H0PAQ7-F1
#
_entry.id   AF-A0A2H0PAQ7-F1
#
_cell.length_a   1.000
_cell.length_b   1.000
_cell.length_c   1.000
_cell.angle_alpha   90.00
_cell.angle_beta   90.00
_cell.angle_gamma   90.00
#
_symmetry.space_group_name_H-M   'P 1'
#
loop_
_entity.id
_entity.type
_entity.pdbx_description
1 polymer ?
#
loop_
_entity_poly.entity_id
_entity_poly.type
_entity_poly.pdbx_seq_one_letter_code
_entity_poly.pdbx_strand_id
1 'polypeptide(L)'
;MGDYIRCPMKKLLPLLSLGLFACAPMINDITTTPDDPPSFRRATLLPENRGRDMSYSINNISRQRKAYPDLKPILRADQPENAYLAALAAVGRMPRWSVVAADATARVIEAVATTGLMRFKDDVVIEVRPKGTGSAVHVRSKSRSGKGDFGANAARIRAFAAELAR
;
A
#
# COMPACT_ATOMS: atom_id res chain seq x y z
N MET A 1 -6.07 -18.50 18.74
CA MET A 1 -4.66 -18.60 19.15
C MET A 1 -3.86 -17.64 18.29
N GLY A 2 -3.25 -16.63 18.94
CA GLY A 2 -2.64 -15.50 18.24
C GLY A 2 -1.17 -15.73 17.96
N ASP A 3 -0.83 -15.86 16.68
CA ASP A 3 0.56 -15.92 16.22
C ASP A 3 1.13 -14.50 16.09
N TYR A 4 1.33 -13.84 17.24
CA TYR A 4 2.31 -12.77 17.34
C TYR A 4 3.69 -13.43 17.49
N ILE A 5 4.65 -13.07 16.65
CA ILE A 5 6.04 -13.53 16.82
C ILE A 5 6.50 -13.10 18.23
N ARG A 6 6.84 -14.06 19.10
CA ARG A 6 7.45 -13.83 20.41
C ARG A 6 8.77 -13.07 20.21
N CYS A 7 8.86 -11.85 20.73
CA CYS A 7 10.06 -11.03 20.71
C CYS A 7 10.90 -11.32 21.97
N PRO A 8 12.16 -11.79 21.87
CA PRO A 8 13.02 -11.94 23.05
C PRO A 8 13.43 -10.56 23.58
N MET A 9 13.27 -10.38 24.90
CA MET A 9 13.62 -9.15 25.61
C MET A 9 15.12 -8.83 25.53
N LYS A 10 15.41 -7.58 25.14
CA LYS A 10 16.60 -6.75 25.41
C LYS A 10 17.84 -7.45 26.00
N LYS A 11 18.96 -7.37 25.26
CA LYS A 11 20.26 -6.97 25.82
C LYS A 11 20.89 -5.87 24.95
N LEU A 12 21.53 -4.95 25.64
CA LEU A 12 21.98 -3.60 25.28
C LEU A 12 23.19 -3.58 24.33
N LEU A 13 23.18 -2.74 23.27
CA LEU A 13 24.37 -2.15 22.61
C LEU A 13 23.96 -0.91 21.75
N PRO A 14 24.83 0.09 21.51
CA PRO A 14 24.43 1.48 21.24
C PRO A 14 24.31 1.90 19.76
N LEU A 15 23.53 2.97 19.58
CA LEU A 15 23.46 3.95 18.47
C LEU A 15 23.71 3.48 17.02
N LEU A 16 22.64 3.03 16.37
CA LEU A 16 22.32 3.44 15.01
C LEU A 16 20.82 3.76 15.03
N SER A 17 20.42 4.96 14.59
CA SER A 17 19.01 5.39 14.58
C SER A 17 18.20 4.56 13.58
N LEU A 18 17.78 3.36 13.97
CA LEU A 18 16.74 2.59 13.31
C LEU A 18 15.41 2.94 13.97
N GLY A 19 14.53 3.57 13.19
CA GLY A 19 13.16 3.85 13.60
C GLY A 19 12.49 2.59 14.18
N LEU A 20 11.72 2.82 15.23
CA LEU A 20 10.99 1.82 16.03
C LEU A 20 10.63 0.54 15.25
N PHE A 21 11.26 -0.59 15.61
CA PHE A 21 10.72 -1.92 15.31
C PHE A 21 9.47 -2.14 16.16
N ALA A 22 8.34 -1.56 15.76
CA ALA A 22 7.06 -2.11 16.13
C ALA A 22 6.95 -3.51 15.49
N CYS A 23 6.50 -4.52 16.25
CA CYS A 23 6.16 -5.83 15.68
C CYS A 23 5.08 -5.64 14.60
N ALA A 24 5.50 -5.58 13.34
CA ALA A 24 4.57 -5.54 12.22
C ALA A 24 3.71 -6.81 12.25
N PRO A 25 2.39 -6.71 12.05
CA PRO A 25 1.54 -7.89 11.97
C PRO A 25 1.95 -8.74 10.77
N MET A 26 1.67 -10.05 10.83
CA MET A 26 1.80 -10.96 9.69
C MET A 26 0.70 -10.70 8.64
N ILE A 27 0.79 -9.53 8.01
CA ILE A 27 -0.07 -9.04 6.93
C ILE A 27 0.85 -8.49 5.85
N ASN A 28 0.59 -8.83 4.60
CA ASN A 28 1.36 -8.36 3.44
C ASN A 28 0.47 -7.68 2.38
N ASP A 29 -0.76 -7.35 2.76
CA ASP A 29 -1.77 -6.74 1.91
C ASP A 29 -2.43 -5.63 2.73
N ILE A 30 -2.05 -4.38 2.43
CA ILE A 30 -2.40 -3.21 3.23
C ILE A 30 -3.14 -2.22 2.34
N THR A 31 -4.20 -1.61 2.86
CA THR A 31 -4.97 -0.58 2.14
C THR A 31 -5.33 0.60 3.04
N THR A 32 -5.58 1.76 2.44
CA THR A 32 -6.20 2.92 3.12
C THR A 32 -7.68 2.73 3.47
N THR A 33 -8.35 1.72 2.93
CA THR A 33 -9.80 1.48 3.08
C THR A 33 -10.11 -0.01 3.20
N PRO A 34 -9.93 -0.63 4.39
CA PRO A 34 -10.11 -2.08 4.56
C PRO A 34 -11.50 -2.61 4.28
N ASP A 35 -12.54 -1.78 4.46
CA ASP A 35 -13.94 -2.18 4.25
C ASP A 35 -14.35 -2.16 2.78
N ASP A 36 -13.66 -1.35 1.98
CA ASP A 36 -13.89 -1.21 0.55
C ASP A 36 -12.54 -0.96 -0.16
N PRO A 37 -11.71 -2.01 -0.26
CA PRO A 37 -10.36 -1.90 -0.79
C PRO A 37 -10.36 -1.75 -2.32
N PRO A 38 -9.48 -0.90 -2.90
CA PRO A 38 -9.25 -0.90 -4.33
C PRO A 38 -8.90 -2.30 -4.84
N SER A 39 -9.50 -2.66 -5.96
CA SER A 39 -9.35 -3.97 -6.58
C SER A 39 -8.30 -3.95 -7.68
N PHE A 40 -7.46 -4.98 -7.73
CA PHE A 40 -6.53 -5.19 -8.83
C PHE A 40 -7.26 -5.69 -10.07
N ARG A 41 -7.03 -5.08 -11.23
CA ARG A 41 -7.57 -5.49 -12.55
C ARG A 41 -6.46 -5.93 -13.49
N ARG A 42 -5.43 -5.11 -13.70
CA ARG A 42 -4.33 -5.43 -14.61
C ARG A 42 -3.33 -6.38 -13.96
N ALA A 43 -3.04 -6.19 -12.67
CA ALA A 43 -2.11 -7.02 -11.91
C ALA A 43 -2.57 -8.49 -11.83
N THR A 44 -3.88 -8.78 -11.87
CA THR A 44 -4.38 -10.17 -11.88
C THR A 44 -4.03 -10.93 -13.16
N LEU A 45 -3.75 -10.19 -14.25
CA LEU A 45 -3.41 -10.73 -15.55
C LEU A 45 -1.90 -10.88 -15.77
N LEU A 46 -1.08 -10.45 -14.80
CA LEU A 46 0.37 -10.56 -14.92
C LEU A 46 0.83 -12.02 -14.73
N PRO A 47 1.79 -12.51 -15.54
CA PRO A 47 2.35 -13.85 -15.38
C PRO A 47 2.83 -14.15 -13.96
N GLU A 48 3.45 -13.17 -13.30
CA GLU A 48 3.97 -13.30 -11.93
C GLU A 48 2.87 -13.41 -10.87
N ASN A 49 1.62 -13.12 -11.24
CA ASN A 49 0.45 -13.20 -10.37
C ASN A 49 -0.45 -14.39 -10.68
N ARG A 50 -0.06 -15.24 -11.64
CA ARG A 50 -0.81 -16.45 -11.99
C ARG A 50 -0.99 -17.35 -10.77
N GLY A 51 -2.25 -17.71 -10.48
CA GLY A 51 -2.61 -18.58 -9.36
C GLY A 51 -2.57 -17.93 -7.97
N ARG A 52 -2.25 -16.63 -7.87
CA ARG A 52 -2.33 -15.90 -6.60
C ARG A 52 -3.76 -15.43 -6.35
N ASP A 53 -4.22 -15.54 -5.10
CA ASP A 53 -5.42 -14.85 -4.66
C ASP A 53 -5.14 -13.35 -4.49
N MET A 54 -5.77 -12.55 -5.36
CA MET A 54 -5.64 -11.11 -5.41
C MET A 54 -6.79 -10.39 -4.67
N SER A 55 -7.75 -11.13 -4.12
CA SER A 55 -8.78 -10.57 -3.24
C SER A 55 -8.17 -10.04 -1.94
N TYR A 56 -8.83 -9.05 -1.33
CA TYR A 56 -8.43 -8.57 -0.01
C TYR A 56 -9.05 -9.46 1.05
N SER A 57 -8.22 -10.05 1.92
CA SER A 57 -8.72 -10.98 2.93
C SER A 57 -9.47 -10.26 4.05
N ILE A 58 -10.71 -10.68 4.32
CA ILE A 58 -11.51 -10.19 5.46
C ILE A 58 -10.79 -10.35 6.81
N ASN A 59 -9.92 -11.36 6.93
CA ASN A 59 -9.13 -11.61 8.13
C ASN A 59 -8.10 -10.50 8.41
N ASN A 60 -7.80 -9.66 7.40
CA ASN A 60 -6.87 -8.55 7.56
C ASN A 60 -7.54 -7.30 8.13
N ILE A 61 -8.86 -7.11 7.98
CA ILE A 61 -9.55 -5.86 8.34
C ILE A 61 -9.25 -5.44 9.79
N SER A 62 -9.57 -6.28 10.78
CA SER A 62 -9.37 -5.96 12.19
C SER A 62 -7.89 -5.81 12.56
N ARG A 63 -7.04 -6.72 12.05
CA ARG A 63 -5.60 -6.71 12.34
C ARG A 63 -4.92 -5.47 11.77
N GLN A 64 -5.29 -5.05 10.56
CA GLN A 64 -4.75 -3.87 9.90
C GLN A 64 -5.21 -2.60 10.61
N ARG A 65 -6.50 -2.47 10.95
CA ARG A 65 -7.02 -1.32 11.70
C ARG A 65 -6.30 -1.14 13.04
N LYS A 66 -6.01 -2.23 13.74
CA LYS A 66 -5.26 -2.20 15.01
C LYS A 66 -3.80 -1.77 14.81
N ALA A 67 -3.13 -2.27 13.76
CA ALA A 67 -1.71 -2.02 13.54
C ALA A 67 -1.42 -0.68 12.86
N TYR A 68 -2.33 -0.21 12.00
CA TYR A 68 -2.14 0.95 11.12
C TYR A 68 -3.40 1.85 11.10
N PRO A 69 -3.86 2.36 12.26
CA PRO A 69 -5.06 3.19 12.35
C PRO A 69 -4.94 4.54 11.64
N ASP A 70 -3.72 4.96 11.33
CA ASP A 70 -3.38 6.18 10.61
C ASP A 70 -3.64 6.08 9.10
N LEU A 71 -3.65 4.88 8.53
CA LEU A 71 -3.87 4.69 7.09
C LEU A 71 -5.34 4.89 6.75
N LYS A 72 -5.62 6.03 6.12
CA LYS A 72 -6.94 6.48 5.66
C LYS A 72 -6.85 6.97 4.21
N PRO A 73 -7.98 7.08 3.48
CA PRO A 73 -7.98 7.65 2.14
C PRO A 73 -7.41 9.07 2.18
N ILE A 74 -6.59 9.42 1.18
CA ILE A 74 -5.93 10.73 1.12
C ILE A 74 -6.94 11.70 0.51
N LEU A 75 -7.43 12.64 1.32
CA LEU A 75 -8.40 13.63 0.87
C LEU A 75 -7.72 14.74 0.07
N ARG A 76 -8.38 15.19 -0.99
CA ARG A 76 -7.92 16.33 -1.77
C ARG A 76 -9.08 17.26 -2.13
N ALA A 77 -8.75 18.55 -2.28
CA ALA A 77 -9.71 19.59 -2.63
C ALA A 77 -10.03 19.64 -4.13
N ASP A 78 -9.17 19.08 -4.97
CA ASP A 78 -9.37 19.00 -6.41
C ASP A 78 -10.37 17.92 -6.82
N GLN A 79 -11.00 18.14 -7.98
CA GLN A 79 -11.92 17.19 -8.59
C GLN A 79 -11.21 15.86 -8.91
N PRO A 80 -11.95 14.74 -8.93
CA PRO A 80 -11.37 13.40 -9.11
C PRO A 80 -10.42 13.25 -10.30
N GLU A 81 -10.71 13.92 -11.42
CA GLU A 81 -9.89 13.88 -12.64
C GLU A 81 -8.52 14.53 -12.41
N ASN A 82 -8.50 15.69 -11.75
CA ASN A 82 -7.26 16.40 -11.41
C ASN A 82 -6.46 15.63 -10.35
N ALA A 83 -7.14 15.09 -9.34
CA ALA A 83 -6.52 14.24 -8.32
C ALA A 83 -5.92 12.95 -8.92
N TYR A 84 -6.57 12.36 -9.93
CA TYR A 84 -6.02 11.24 -10.69
C TYR A 84 -4.75 11.62 -11.43
N LEU A 85 -4.72 12.76 -12.12
CA LEU A 85 -3.51 13.23 -12.80
C LEU A 85 -2.38 13.51 -11.81
N ALA A 86 -2.69 14.11 -10.66
CA ALA A 86 -1.73 14.33 -9.57
C ALA A 86 -1.20 13.00 -9.01
N ALA A 87 -2.07 12.01 -8.79
CA ALA A 87 -1.69 10.68 -8.35
C ALA A 87 -0.80 9.97 -9.37
N LEU A 88 -1.11 10.05 -10.66
CA LEU A 88 -0.30 9.46 -11.73
C LEU A 88 1.09 10.11 -11.79
N ALA A 89 1.16 11.43 -11.69
CA ALA A 89 2.43 12.15 -11.63
C ALA A 89 3.24 11.76 -10.38
N ALA A 90 2.59 11.64 -9.22
CA ALA A 90 3.24 11.19 -7.98
C ALA A 90 3.80 9.77 -8.13
N VAL A 91 3.05 8.84 -8.71
CA VAL A 91 3.54 7.48 -9.03
C VAL A 91 4.79 7.54 -9.90
N GLY A 92 4.83 8.42 -10.91
CA GLY A 92 5.99 8.60 -11.77
C GLY A 92 7.25 9.11 -11.05
N ARG A 93 7.09 9.78 -9.91
CA ARG A 93 8.18 10.26 -9.05
C ARG A 93 8.59 9.27 -7.97
N MET A 94 7.80 8.24 -7.72
CA MET A 94 8.11 7.22 -6.72
C MET A 94 9.33 6.38 -7.16
N PRO A 95 10.38 6.27 -6.32
CA PRO A 95 11.58 5.55 -6.68
C PRO A 95 11.31 4.05 -6.83
N ARG A 96 11.73 3.46 -7.95
CA ARG A 96 11.64 2.01 -8.22
C ARG A 96 10.19 1.51 -8.30
N TRP A 97 9.27 2.39 -8.69
CA TRP A 97 7.93 2.03 -9.12
C TRP A 97 7.87 1.97 -10.64
N SER A 98 7.00 1.13 -11.17
CA SER A 98 6.74 1.04 -12.60
C SER A 98 5.25 0.92 -12.83
N VAL A 99 4.68 1.82 -13.63
CA VAL A 99 3.25 1.79 -13.98
C VAL A 99 2.99 0.57 -14.87
N VAL A 100 1.97 -0.21 -14.53
CA VAL A 100 1.49 -1.37 -15.29
C VAL A 100 0.21 -1.05 -16.05
N ALA A 101 -0.65 -0.21 -15.46
CA ALA A 101 -1.84 0.34 -16.11
C ALA A 101 -2.20 1.70 -15.53
N ALA A 102 -2.81 2.54 -16.37
CA ALA A 102 -3.39 3.81 -15.98
C ALA A 102 -4.70 3.98 -16.78
N ASP A 103 -5.83 3.92 -16.08
CA ASP A 103 -7.18 4.03 -16.63
C ASP A 103 -7.78 5.35 -16.15
N ALA A 104 -7.73 6.38 -17.00
CA ALA A 104 -8.22 7.72 -16.67
C ALA A 104 -9.74 7.76 -16.49
N THR A 105 -10.47 6.91 -17.22
CA THR A 105 -11.94 6.83 -17.13
C THR A 105 -12.38 6.24 -15.80
N ALA A 106 -11.73 5.15 -15.37
CA ALA A 106 -11.98 4.56 -14.05
C ALA A 106 -11.26 5.31 -12.90
N ARG A 107 -10.32 6.19 -13.23
CA ARG A 107 -9.36 6.84 -12.31
C ARG A 107 -8.59 5.85 -11.46
N VAL A 108 -8.10 4.79 -12.11
CA VAL A 108 -7.34 3.71 -11.48
C VAL A 108 -5.93 3.65 -12.05
N ILE A 109 -4.94 3.55 -11.18
CA ILE A 109 -3.53 3.37 -11.53
C ILE A 109 -3.07 2.07 -10.87
N GLU A 110 -2.42 1.21 -11.64
CA GLU A 110 -1.75 0.02 -11.12
C GLU A 110 -0.26 0.09 -11.41
N ALA A 111 0.55 -0.20 -10.41
CA ALA A 111 2.00 -0.13 -10.47
C ALA A 111 2.64 -1.31 -9.73
N VAL A 112 3.92 -1.54 -10.02
CA VAL A 112 4.76 -2.47 -9.27
C VAL A 112 5.82 -1.67 -8.55
N ALA A 113 5.88 -1.81 -7.23
CA ALA A 113 6.96 -1.27 -6.42
C ALA A 113 8.00 -2.37 -6.17
N THR A 114 9.28 -2.06 -6.37
CA THR A 114 10.37 -2.98 -6.08
C THR A 114 11.16 -2.49 -4.86
N THR A 115 11.39 -3.35 -3.86
CA THR A 115 12.25 -3.04 -2.69
C THR A 115 13.73 -3.05 -3.08
N GLY A 116 14.60 -2.53 -2.21
CA GLY A 116 15.97 -2.16 -2.58
C GLY A 116 16.86 -3.38 -2.73
N LEU A 117 17.62 -3.66 -1.67
CA LEU A 117 18.63 -4.72 -1.63
C LEU A 117 18.05 -6.10 -2.01
N MET A 118 16.87 -6.44 -1.50
CA MET A 118 16.25 -7.76 -1.69
C MET A 118 15.35 -7.86 -2.93
N ARG A 119 15.07 -6.74 -3.62
CA ARG A 119 14.26 -6.68 -4.85
C ARG A 119 12.88 -7.36 -4.78
N PHE A 120 12.29 -7.52 -3.60
CA PHE A 120 10.89 -7.95 -3.45
C PHE A 120 9.97 -7.02 -4.25
N LYS A 121 8.96 -7.60 -4.89
CA LYS A 121 7.97 -6.88 -5.68
C LYS A 121 6.65 -6.84 -4.91
N ASP A 122 5.97 -5.71 -5.01
CA ASP A 122 4.64 -5.47 -4.47
C ASP A 122 3.77 -4.85 -5.55
N ASP A 123 2.56 -5.36 -5.71
CA ASP A 123 1.55 -4.79 -6.59
C ASP A 123 0.83 -3.66 -5.84
N VAL A 124 0.74 -2.48 -6.45
CA VAL A 124 0.07 -1.30 -5.91
C VAL A 124 -1.09 -0.92 -6.82
N VAL A 125 -2.25 -0.67 -6.24
CA VAL A 125 -3.39 -0.08 -6.93
C VAL A 125 -3.79 1.20 -6.21
N ILE A 126 -4.05 2.23 -6.99
CA ILE A 126 -4.52 3.54 -6.56
C ILE A 126 -5.81 3.82 -7.30
N GLU A 127 -6.85 4.19 -6.57
CA GLU A 127 -8.17 4.51 -7.11
C GLU A 127 -8.60 5.88 -6.56
N VAL A 128 -9.07 6.76 -7.45
CA VAL A 128 -9.56 8.08 -7.06
C VAL A 128 -11.08 8.13 -7.17
N ARG A 129 -11.74 8.40 -6.03
CA ARG A 129 -13.19 8.46 -5.90
C ARG A 129 -13.65 9.89 -5.59
N PRO A 130 -14.83 10.32 -6.08
CA PRO A 130 -15.46 11.56 -5.62
C PRO A 130 -15.71 11.53 -4.10
N LYS A 131 -15.47 12.67 -3.43
CA LYS A 131 -15.76 12.82 -1.99
C LYS A 131 -16.15 14.26 -1.68
N GLY A 132 -17.46 14.49 -1.45
CA GLY A 132 -17.98 15.82 -1.21
C GLY A 132 -17.71 16.73 -2.42
N THR A 133 -17.11 17.90 -2.18
CA THR A 133 -16.72 18.85 -3.24
C THR A 133 -15.37 18.54 -3.86
N GLY A 134 -14.64 17.52 -3.37
CA GLY A 134 -13.32 17.13 -3.86
C GLY A 134 -13.24 15.64 -4.12
N SER A 135 -12.11 15.03 -3.75
CA SER A 135 -11.82 13.63 -4.03
C SER A 135 -11.12 12.92 -2.87
N ALA A 136 -11.15 11.60 -2.90
CA ALA A 136 -10.41 10.73 -2.01
C ALA A 136 -9.56 9.76 -2.83
N VAL A 137 -8.26 9.70 -2.53
CA VAL A 137 -7.32 8.77 -3.15
C VAL A 137 -7.15 7.56 -2.24
N HIS A 138 -7.61 6.41 -2.73
CA HIS A 138 -7.56 5.13 -2.06
C HIS A 138 -6.39 4.32 -2.60
N VAL A 139 -5.56 3.78 -1.70
CA VAL A 139 -4.38 3.01 -2.07
C VAL A 139 -4.45 1.62 -1.45
N ARG A 140 -4.00 0.60 -2.19
CA ARG A 140 -3.72 -0.74 -1.68
C ARG A 140 -2.38 -1.21 -2.22
N SER A 141 -1.61 -1.88 -1.37
CA SER A 141 -0.29 -2.40 -1.70
C SER A 141 -0.17 -3.83 -1.16
N LYS A 142 0.13 -4.78 -2.04
CA LYS A 142 0.15 -6.22 -1.76
C LYS A 142 1.47 -6.84 -2.21
N SER A 143 2.17 -7.50 -1.29
CA SER A 143 3.41 -8.20 -1.61
C SER A 143 3.18 -9.44 -2.47
N ARG A 144 4.09 -9.69 -3.42
CA ARG A 144 4.06 -10.90 -4.25
C ARG A 144 4.40 -12.18 -3.51
N SER A 145 5.11 -12.06 -2.39
CA SER A 145 5.64 -13.18 -1.61
C SER A 145 5.44 -12.97 -0.11
N GLY A 146 5.49 -14.07 0.65
CA GLY A 146 5.41 -14.05 2.11
C GLY A 146 3.98 -13.90 2.66
N LYS A 147 3.83 -14.06 3.98
CA LYS A 147 2.57 -13.84 4.72
C LYS A 147 2.57 -12.49 5.46
N GLY A 148 3.74 -11.90 5.67
CA GLY A 148 3.95 -10.58 6.24
C GLY A 148 5.00 -9.82 5.44
N ASP A 149 5.08 -8.50 5.65
CA ASP A 149 5.92 -7.59 4.87
C ASP A 149 6.84 -6.70 5.73
N PHE A 150 6.91 -6.95 7.04
CA PHE A 150 7.63 -6.13 8.02
C PHE A 150 7.24 -4.63 8.00
N GLY A 151 6.00 -4.32 7.61
CA GLY A 151 5.49 -2.95 7.52
C GLY A 151 5.81 -2.23 6.21
N ALA A 152 6.42 -2.90 5.23
CA ALA A 152 6.81 -2.30 3.96
C ALA A 152 5.63 -1.69 3.19
N ASN A 153 4.47 -2.36 3.12
CA ASN A 153 3.30 -1.84 2.41
C ASN A 153 2.71 -0.61 3.11
N ALA A 154 2.66 -0.61 4.44
CA ALA A 154 2.21 0.57 5.19
C ALA A 154 3.16 1.76 4.97
N ALA A 155 4.48 1.54 5.05
CA ALA A 155 5.48 2.58 4.79
C ALA A 155 5.38 3.11 3.34
N ARG A 156 5.13 2.23 2.37
CA ARG A 156 4.97 2.59 0.96
C ARG A 156 3.76 3.48 0.73
N ILE A 157 2.61 3.17 1.33
CA ILE A 157 1.40 3.99 1.24
C ILE A 157 1.66 5.39 1.83
N ARG A 158 2.34 5.49 2.97
CA ARG A 158 2.70 6.79 3.57
C ARG A 158 3.64 7.59 2.69
N ALA A 159 4.65 6.95 2.09
CA ALA A 159 5.57 7.62 1.17
C ALA A 159 4.85 8.16 -0.06
N PHE A 160 3.92 7.38 -0.64
CA PHE A 160 3.08 7.85 -1.73
C PHE A 160 2.18 9.02 -1.31
N ALA A 161 1.58 8.96 -0.11
CA ALA A 161 0.77 10.06 0.40
C ALA A 161 1.57 11.37 0.55
N ALA A 162 2.81 11.28 1.02
CA ALA A 162 3.72 12.42 1.11
C ALA A 162 4.09 12.97 -0.28
N GLU A 163 4.34 12.10 -1.26
CA GLU A 163 4.69 12.51 -2.63
C GLU A 163 3.51 13.14 -3.37
N LEU A 164 2.29 12.68 -3.12
CA LEU A 164 1.05 13.25 -3.66
C LEU A 164 0.72 14.62 -3.06
N ALA A 165 1.22 14.93 -1.86
CA ALA A 165 1.00 16.20 -1.19
C ALA A 165 1.94 17.33 -1.66
N ARG A 166 2.95 17.02 -2.49
CA ARG A 166 3.85 18.00 -3.10
C ARG A 166 3.20 18.66 -4.30
#